data_AF-A0A1C5I8L1-F1
#
_entry.id   AF-A0A1C5I8L1-F1
#
_cell.length_a   1.000
_cell.length_b   1.000
_cell.length_c   1.000
_cell.angle_alpha   90.00
_cell.angle_beta   90.00
_cell.angle_gamma   90.00
#
_symmetry.space_group_name_H-M   'P 1'
#
loop_
_entity.id
_entity.type
_entity.pdbx_description
1 polymer ?
#
loop_
_entity_poly.entity_id
_entity_poly.type
_entity_poly.pdbx_seq_one_letter_code
_entity_poly.pdbx_strand_id
1 'polypeptide(L)'
;MTLGTRRGRPASQEGDAGRGRAAGGRLDGPGRHVAARPAWRCRACAAPWPCQPAKLGLRREYAHDRPMLAIYLCLLMHDAITDALRVGSGTVDPAAYFTRFLAWTRHGWPPPGPPPGPPSRPPPGLSPSPPPGPPSGSSPAPADAG
;
A
#
# COMPACT_ATOMS: atom_id res chain seq x y z
N MET A 1 71.61 -4.21 -19.70
CA MET A 1 71.46 -5.14 -18.56
C MET A 1 71.70 -4.37 -17.25
N THR A 2 70.64 -3.98 -16.55
CA THR A 2 70.68 -3.78 -15.08
C THR A 2 69.26 -3.95 -14.55
N LEU A 3 69.06 -4.99 -13.74
CA LEU A 3 67.86 -5.30 -12.98
C LEU A 3 67.76 -4.37 -11.77
N GLY A 4 66.56 -3.94 -11.40
CA GLY A 4 66.35 -3.03 -10.27
C GLY A 4 64.93 -3.09 -9.69
N THR A 5 64.63 -4.22 -9.07
CA THR A 5 63.79 -4.36 -7.85
C THR A 5 62.41 -3.69 -7.77
N ARG A 6 61.40 -4.53 -8.00
CA ARG A 6 60.08 -4.49 -7.34
C ARG A 6 60.24 -4.14 -5.84
N ARG A 7 59.61 -3.04 -5.42
CA ARG A 7 59.07 -2.86 -4.06
C ARG A 7 57.55 -2.92 -4.15
N GLY A 8 56.93 -3.71 -3.28
CA GLY A 8 55.50 -3.99 -3.29
C GLY A 8 54.66 -3.16 -2.31
N ARG A 9 53.33 -3.36 -2.47
CA ARG A 9 52.17 -3.08 -1.58
C ARG A 9 51.80 -1.61 -1.31
N PRO A 10 50.52 -1.31 -0.96
CA PRO A 10 49.40 -2.22 -0.66
C PRO A 10 48.12 -2.01 -1.49
N ALA A 11 47.17 -2.91 -1.25
CA ALA A 11 45.75 -2.83 -1.61
C ALA A 11 45.02 -1.72 -0.82
N SER A 12 43.84 -1.38 -1.36
CA SER A 12 42.74 -0.64 -0.74
C SER A 12 42.87 0.88 -0.72
N GLN A 13 42.04 1.52 -1.54
CA GLN A 13 41.30 2.71 -1.17
C GLN A 13 40.06 2.80 -2.06
N GLU A 14 39.00 2.13 -1.61
CA GLU A 14 37.63 2.53 -1.86
C GLU A 14 37.49 3.97 -1.36
N GLY A 15 37.55 4.90 -2.31
CA GLY A 15 37.22 6.29 -2.07
C GLY A 15 35.71 6.43 -1.95
N ASP A 16 35.24 6.33 -0.72
CA ASP A 16 34.07 7.04 -0.23
C ASP A 16 34.10 8.48 -0.77
N ALA A 17 33.23 8.75 -1.72
CA ALA A 17 32.81 10.10 -2.04
C ALA A 17 31.28 10.07 -2.12
N GLY A 18 30.69 9.82 -0.94
CA GLY A 18 29.39 10.36 -0.58
C GLY A 18 29.38 11.86 -0.86
N ARG A 19 29.02 12.23 -2.09
CA ARG A 19 28.63 13.59 -2.42
C ARG A 19 27.15 13.56 -2.72
N GLY A 20 26.39 13.25 -1.68
CA GLY A 20 24.98 13.64 -1.59
C GLY A 20 24.96 15.15 -1.73
N ARG A 21 24.66 15.64 -2.93
CA ARG A 21 24.40 17.06 -3.14
C ARG A 21 23.19 17.42 -2.29
N ALA A 22 23.46 18.10 -1.19
CA ALA A 22 22.49 18.89 -0.45
C ALA A 22 21.93 19.97 -1.38
N ALA A 23 20.87 19.63 -2.11
CA ALA A 23 19.96 20.59 -2.74
C ALA A 23 18.69 20.65 -1.89
N GLY A 24 18.83 21.09 -0.64
CA GLY A 24 17.71 21.29 0.28
C GLY A 24 18.04 22.47 1.16
N GLY A 25 17.34 23.58 0.99
CA GLY A 25 17.60 24.73 1.86
C GLY A 25 16.90 26.04 1.54
N ARG A 26 16.31 26.25 0.35
CA ARG A 26 15.62 27.54 0.09
C ARG A 26 14.37 27.50 -0.79
N LEU A 27 13.79 26.31 -1.04
CA LEU A 27 12.44 26.14 -1.60
C LEU A 27 11.50 25.39 -0.64
N ASP A 28 11.95 25.13 0.58
CA ASP A 28 11.22 24.44 1.64
C ASP A 28 10.51 25.46 2.54
N GLY A 29 9.86 26.47 1.93
CA GLY A 29 9.04 27.43 2.67
C GLY A 29 7.88 26.73 3.38
N PRO A 30 7.36 27.29 4.49
CA PRO A 30 6.39 26.66 5.39
C PRO A 30 5.02 26.27 4.79
N GLY A 31 4.82 26.35 3.47
CA GLY A 31 3.60 25.90 2.78
C GLY A 31 3.76 24.71 1.84
N ARG A 32 4.99 24.31 1.48
CA ARG A 32 5.24 23.25 0.48
C ARG A 32 5.47 21.90 1.16
N HIS A 33 4.53 20.97 0.99
CA HIS A 33 4.60 19.63 1.56
C HIS A 33 5.49 18.68 0.76
N VAL A 34 6.81 18.75 0.97
CA VAL A 34 7.80 17.94 0.22
C VAL A 34 8.61 16.96 1.03
N ALA A 35 9.14 15.97 0.34
CA ALA A 35 9.95 14.91 0.91
C ALA A 35 11.30 15.44 1.44
N ALA A 36 11.61 15.07 2.68
CA ALA A 36 12.93 15.15 3.27
C ALA A 36 13.57 13.76 3.20
N ARG A 37 14.69 13.64 2.47
CA ARG A 37 15.52 12.43 2.40
C ARG A 37 16.52 12.42 3.57
N PRO A 38 16.97 11.24 4.06
CA PRO A 38 16.61 9.89 3.59
C PRO A 38 15.38 9.30 4.31
N ALA A 39 14.77 10.01 5.26
CA ALA A 39 13.63 9.49 6.04
C ALA A 39 12.30 9.48 5.26
N TRP A 40 12.24 10.16 4.11
CA TRP A 40 11.04 10.36 3.30
C TRP A 40 9.86 10.91 4.11
N ARG A 41 10.13 11.87 4.99
CA ARG A 41 9.12 12.59 5.78
C ARG A 41 8.82 13.94 5.17
N CYS A 42 7.62 14.46 5.40
CA CYS A 42 7.25 15.78 4.92
C CYS A 42 7.99 16.87 5.68
N ARG A 43 8.63 17.82 4.99
CA ARG A 43 9.31 18.97 5.63
C ARG A 43 8.36 19.89 6.40
N ALA A 44 7.11 20.02 5.92
CA ALA A 44 6.13 20.94 6.52
C ALA A 44 5.41 20.35 7.74
N CYS A 45 5.08 19.05 7.72
CA CYS A 45 4.25 18.43 8.76
C CYS A 45 4.86 17.18 9.41
N ALA A 46 6.10 16.82 9.07
CA ALA A 46 6.82 15.64 9.52
C ALA A 46 6.16 14.28 9.22
N ALA A 47 4.92 14.20 8.75
CA ALA A 47 4.23 12.96 8.41
C ALA A 47 4.95 12.18 7.28
N PRO A 48 4.72 10.85 7.14
CA PRO A 48 5.26 10.08 6.02
C PRO A 48 4.87 10.73 4.69
N TRP A 49 5.86 11.06 3.85
CA TRP A 49 5.60 11.63 2.54
C TRP A 49 5.30 10.52 1.52
N PRO A 50 4.26 10.59 0.67
CA PRO A 50 3.35 11.71 0.48
C PRO A 50 2.31 11.80 1.61
N CYS A 51 2.26 12.95 2.28
CA CYS A 51 1.22 13.25 3.26
C CYS A 51 -0.06 13.76 2.55
N GLN A 52 -1.21 13.81 3.24
CA GLN A 52 -2.48 14.18 2.59
C GLN A 52 -2.45 15.53 1.83
N PRO A 53 -1.87 16.61 2.37
CA PRO A 53 -1.74 17.86 1.62
C PRO A 53 -0.82 17.74 0.40
N ALA A 54 0.25 16.95 0.47
CA ALA A 54 1.11 16.67 -0.68
C ALA A 54 0.36 15.92 -1.77
N LYS A 55 -0.44 14.90 -1.40
CA LYS A 55 -1.28 14.15 -2.35
C LYS A 55 -2.26 15.08 -3.05
N LEU A 56 -2.92 15.97 -2.32
CA LEU A 56 -3.84 16.94 -2.90
C LEU A 56 -3.12 17.91 -3.86
N GLY A 57 -1.98 18.47 -3.45
CA GLY A 57 -1.17 19.36 -4.27
C GLY A 57 -0.73 18.70 -5.58
N LEU A 58 -0.16 17.49 -5.49
CA LEU A 58 0.29 16.71 -6.65
C LEU A 58 -0.88 16.37 -7.61
N ARG A 59 -2.07 16.04 -7.10
CA ARG A 59 -3.24 15.78 -7.96
C ARG A 59 -3.74 17.02 -8.70
N ARG A 60 -3.56 18.21 -8.11
CA ARG A 60 -3.89 19.49 -8.73
C ARG A 60 -2.85 19.88 -9.78
N GLU A 61 -1.57 19.75 -9.45
CA GLU A 61 -0.45 20.06 -10.35
C GLU A 61 -0.46 19.17 -11.60
N TYR A 62 -0.70 17.87 -11.41
CA TYR A 62 -0.82 16.89 -12.49
C TYR A 62 -2.28 16.57 -12.84
N ALA A 63 -3.17 17.56 -12.76
CA ALA A 63 -4.59 17.35 -13.07
C ALA A 63 -4.81 16.90 -14.53
N HIS A 64 -3.98 17.39 -15.44
CA HIS A 64 -4.07 17.14 -16.89
C HIS A 64 -3.13 16.03 -17.38
N ASP A 65 -2.24 15.50 -16.52
CA ASP A 65 -1.29 14.44 -16.88
C ASP A 65 -1.10 13.45 -15.73
N ARG A 66 -2.11 12.61 -15.56
CA ARG A 66 -2.14 11.57 -14.53
C ARG A 66 -1.11 10.45 -14.76
N PRO A 67 -0.82 10.02 -16.00
CA PRO A 67 0.31 9.12 -16.25
C PRO A 67 1.64 9.69 -15.75
N MET A 68 1.92 10.98 -16.01
CA MET A 68 3.17 11.59 -15.54
C MET A 68 3.24 11.67 -14.01
N LEU A 69 2.11 11.91 -13.31
CA LEU A 69 2.08 11.82 -11.85
C LEU A 69 2.50 10.43 -11.35
N ALA A 70 1.99 9.38 -11.96
CA ALA A 70 2.32 8.00 -11.59
C ALA A 70 3.80 7.71 -11.84
N ILE A 71 4.34 8.09 -13.01
CA ILE A 71 5.76 7.94 -13.36
C ILE A 71 6.65 8.69 -12.36
N TYR A 72 6.32 9.95 -12.06
CA TYR A 72 7.06 10.75 -11.08
C TYR A 72 7.08 10.08 -9.70
N LEU A 73 5.94 9.57 -9.23
CA LEU A 73 5.85 8.89 -7.94
C LEU A 73 6.54 7.52 -7.93
N CYS A 74 6.58 6.80 -9.06
CA CYS A 74 7.36 5.58 -9.20
C CYS A 74 8.86 5.85 -8.99
N LEU A 75 9.38 6.91 -9.60
CA LEU A 75 10.80 7.29 -9.44
C LEU A 75 11.11 7.65 -7.99
N LEU A 76 10.24 8.41 -7.34
CA LEU A 76 10.40 8.74 -5.92
C LEU A 76 10.27 7.53 -4.99
N MET A 77 9.38 6.59 -5.31
CA MET A 77 9.25 5.34 -4.56
C MET A 77 10.54 4.52 -4.64
N HIS A 78 11.16 4.43 -5.82
CA HIS A 78 12.43 3.73 -6.02
C HIS A 78 13.57 4.36 -5.19
N ASP A 79 13.69 5.69 -5.23
CA ASP A 79 14.66 6.39 -4.40
C ASP A 79 14.41 6.17 -2.90
N ALA A 80 13.14 6.13 -2.47
CA ALA A 80 12.76 5.87 -1.09
C ALA A 80 13.15 4.48 -0.60
N ILE A 81 12.93 3.48 -1.44
CA ILE A 81 13.37 2.10 -1.18
C ILE A 81 14.89 2.05 -1.07
N THR A 82 15.60 2.72 -1.99
CA THR A 82 17.07 2.73 -2.00
C THR A 82 17.63 3.41 -0.74
N ASP A 83 17.05 4.54 -0.33
CA ASP A 83 17.44 5.22 0.91
C ASP A 83 17.15 4.36 2.15
N ALA A 84 16.01 3.66 2.20
CA ALA A 84 15.69 2.76 3.31
C ALA A 84 16.68 1.59 3.41
N LEU A 85 17.05 0.99 2.27
CA LEU A 85 18.05 -0.08 2.21
C LEU A 85 19.44 0.43 2.65
N ARG A 86 19.82 1.66 2.30
CA ARG A 86 21.10 2.27 2.71
C ARG A 86 21.18 2.55 4.20
N VAL A 87 20.10 3.00 4.82
CA VAL A 87 20.06 3.31 6.27
C VAL A 87 19.96 2.04 7.12
N GLY A 88 19.69 0.88 6.49
CA GLY A 88 19.63 -0.40 7.19
C GLY A 88 18.35 -0.59 8.01
N SER A 89 17.24 0.06 7.62
CA SER A 89 16.00 0.10 8.41
C SER A 89 15.16 -1.20 8.38
N GLY A 90 15.79 -2.36 8.14
CA GLY A 90 15.12 -3.67 8.04
C GLY A 90 14.54 -4.00 6.66
N THR A 91 13.64 -4.99 6.61
CA THR A 91 13.03 -5.50 5.37
C THR A 91 12.14 -4.45 4.71
N VAL A 92 12.39 -4.19 3.42
CA VAL A 92 11.51 -3.36 2.59
C VAL A 92 10.33 -4.22 2.12
N ASP A 93 9.11 -3.85 2.51
CA ASP A 93 7.89 -4.40 1.95
C ASP A 93 7.47 -3.64 0.68
N PRO A 94 7.55 -4.24 -0.52
CA PRO A 94 7.17 -3.58 -1.77
C PRO A 94 5.69 -3.14 -1.79
N ALA A 95 4.80 -3.90 -1.14
CA ALA A 95 3.37 -3.61 -1.15
C ALA A 95 3.04 -2.35 -0.33
N ALA A 96 3.70 -2.16 0.82
CA ALA A 96 3.58 -0.94 1.61
C ALA A 96 4.06 0.31 0.85
N TYR A 97 5.20 0.22 0.15
CA TYR A 97 5.71 1.34 -0.65
C TYR A 97 4.80 1.67 -1.83
N PHE A 98 4.32 0.65 -2.55
CA PHE A 98 3.32 0.84 -3.61
C PHE A 98 2.04 1.51 -3.09
N THR A 99 1.50 1.03 -1.97
CA THR A 99 0.28 1.56 -1.36
C THR A 99 0.45 3.03 -0.96
N ARG A 100 1.61 3.36 -0.38
CA ARG A 100 1.94 4.72 0.05
C ARG A 100 2.10 5.70 -1.11
N PHE A 101 2.86 5.33 -2.15
CA PHE A 101 3.21 6.24 -3.24
C PHE A 101 2.21 6.23 -4.39
N LEU A 102 1.70 5.07 -4.81
CA LEU A 102 1.02 4.91 -6.10
C LEU A 102 -0.46 4.59 -6.01
N ALA A 103 -0.92 3.86 -4.98
CA ALA A 103 -2.30 3.34 -4.95
C ALA A 103 -3.40 4.42 -5.04
N TRP A 104 -3.11 5.65 -4.62
CA TRP A 104 -4.06 6.77 -4.65
C TRP A 104 -4.05 7.57 -5.97
N THR A 105 -3.14 7.29 -6.89
CA THR A 105 -3.02 7.99 -8.19
C THR A 105 -4.06 7.50 -9.21
N ARG A 106 -4.52 6.26 -9.05
CA ARG A 106 -5.53 5.63 -9.90
C ARG A 106 -6.91 6.10 -9.47
N HIS A 107 -7.72 6.54 -10.42
CA HIS A 107 -9.06 7.04 -10.18
C HIS A 107 -9.95 5.81 -10.38
N GLY A 108 -10.59 5.33 -9.32
CA GLY A 108 -11.54 4.23 -9.43
C GLY A 108 -10.95 2.82 -9.53
N TRP A 109 -9.75 2.55 -9.00
CA TRP A 109 -9.43 1.16 -8.64
C TRP A 109 -10.12 0.87 -7.29
N PRO A 110 -11.18 0.04 -7.25
CA PRO A 110 -11.60 -0.51 -5.97
C PRO A 110 -10.39 -1.28 -5.41
N PRO A 111 -10.07 -1.19 -4.10
CA PRO A 111 -9.06 -2.09 -3.53
C PRO A 111 -9.39 -3.51 -4.00
N PRO A 112 -8.39 -4.37 -4.30
CA PRO A 112 -8.71 -5.77 -4.55
C PRO A 112 -9.56 -6.21 -3.35
N GLY A 113 -10.78 -6.67 -3.64
CA GLY A 113 -11.66 -7.16 -2.58
C GLY A 113 -10.90 -8.22 -1.78
N PRO A 114 -11.30 -8.50 -0.52
CA PRO A 114 -10.78 -9.68 0.15
C PRO A 114 -10.89 -10.87 -0.82
N PRO A 115 -9.88 -11.76 -0.88
CA PRO A 115 -9.99 -12.95 -1.72
C PRO A 115 -11.33 -13.61 -1.42
N PRO A 116 -12.06 -14.14 -2.44
CA PRO A 116 -13.31 -14.82 -2.18
C PRO A 116 -13.08 -15.82 -1.06
N GLY A 117 -13.87 -15.72 0.01
CA GLY A 117 -13.80 -16.69 1.10
C GLY A 117 -13.98 -18.10 0.52
N PRO A 118 -13.47 -19.13 1.20
CA PRO A 118 -13.77 -20.50 0.79
C PRO A 118 -15.30 -20.65 0.63
N PRO A 119 -15.77 -21.48 -0.33
CA PRO A 119 -17.21 -21.67 -0.53
C PRO A 119 -17.85 -21.98 0.80
N SER A 120 -18.86 -21.19 1.18
CA SER A 120 -19.58 -21.38 2.43
C SER A 120 -20.15 -22.79 2.43
N ARG A 121 -19.78 -23.60 3.45
CA ARG A 121 -20.37 -24.92 3.64
C ARG A 121 -21.90 -24.75 3.69
N PRO A 122 -22.68 -25.55 2.94
CA PRO A 122 -24.13 -25.43 2.99
C PRO A 122 -24.61 -25.60 4.44
N PRO A 123 -25.64 -24.85 4.88
CA PRO A 123 -26.20 -25.02 6.21
C PRO A 123 -26.63 -26.49 6.38
N PRO A 124 -26.45 -27.10 7.57
CA PRO A 124 -27.01 -28.42 7.82
C PRO A 124 -28.51 -28.36 7.53
N GLY A 125 -28.97 -29.29 6.68
CA GLY A 125 -30.36 -29.34 6.23
C GLY A 125 -31.31 -29.21 7.41
N LEU A 126 -32.28 -28.30 7.30
CA LEU A 126 -33.39 -28.19 8.22
C LEU A 126 -34.03 -29.57 8.36
N SER A 127 -34.03 -30.09 9.59
CA SER A 127 -34.73 -31.33 9.92
C SER A 127 -36.18 -31.22 9.45
N PRO A 128 -36.70 -32.16 8.63
CA PRO A 128 -38.08 -32.06 8.17
C PRO A 128 -39.04 -32.15 9.37
N SER A 129 -40.02 -31.23 9.43
CA SER A 129 -41.09 -31.26 10.44
C SER A 129 -41.92 -32.55 10.34
N PRO A 130 -42.37 -33.12 11.46
CA PRO A 130 -43.26 -34.28 11.44
C PRO A 130 -44.63 -33.90 10.83
N PRO A 131 -45.34 -34.85 10.18
CA PRO A 131 -46.65 -34.59 9.59
C PRO A 131 -47.70 -34.28 10.68
N PRO A 132 -48.74 -33.50 10.35
CA PRO A 132 -49.82 -33.21 11.29
C PRO A 132 -50.58 -34.48 11.69
N GLY A 133 -50.91 -34.60 12.97
CA GLY A 133 -51.73 -35.69 13.50
C GLY A 133 -53.18 -35.67 12.99
N PRO A 134 -53.91 -36.79 13.11
CA PRO A 134 -55.25 -36.92 12.56
C PRO A 134 -56.26 -35.98 13.25
N PRO A 135 -57.30 -35.51 12.54
CA PRO A 135 -58.31 -34.63 13.12
C PRO A 135 -59.18 -35.39 14.14
N SER A 136 -59.29 -34.83 15.35
CA SER A 136 -60.26 -35.28 16.36
C SER A 136 -61.68 -35.12 15.80
N GLY A 137 -62.41 -36.23 15.74
CA GLY A 137 -63.73 -36.31 15.16
C GLY A 137 -64.73 -35.34 15.79
N SER A 138 -65.45 -34.61 14.93
CA SER A 138 -66.70 -33.96 15.31
C SER A 138 -67.85 -34.89 14.95
N SER A 139 -68.51 -35.37 15.98
CA SER A 139 -69.74 -36.16 15.94
C SER A 139 -70.90 -35.29 15.40
N PRO A 140 -71.62 -35.69 14.35
CA PRO A 140 -72.86 -35.02 13.99
C PRO A 140 -74.04 -35.53 14.83
N ALA A 141 -74.79 -34.57 15.37
CA ALA A 141 -76.05 -34.76 16.10
C ALA A 141 -77.18 -35.32 15.20
N PRO A 142 -78.17 -36.02 15.78
CA PRO A 142 -79.35 -36.48 15.02
C PRO A 142 -80.35 -35.33 14.84
N ALA A 143 -81.02 -35.29 13.68
CA ALA A 143 -82.17 -34.40 13.46
C ALA A 143 -83.26 -35.12 12.67
N ASP A 144 -84.48 -34.81 13.09
CA ASP A 144 -85.66 -35.65 13.17
C ASP A 144 -86.54 -35.75 11.91
N ALA A 145 -87.46 -36.70 12.05
CA ALA A 145 -88.65 -36.99 11.27
C ALA A 145 -89.58 -35.79 10.98
N GLY A 146 -90.26 -35.88 9.83
CA GLY A 146 -91.41 -35.06 9.44
C GLY A 146 -91.96 -35.52 8.10
#